data_AF-A0A225DPW0-F1
#
_entry.id   AF-A0A225DPW0-F1
#
_cell.length_a   1.000
_cell.length_b   1.000
_cell.length_c   1.000
_cell.angle_alpha   90.00
_cell.angle_beta   90.00
_cell.angle_gamma   90.00
#
_symmetry.space_group_name_H-M   'P 1'
#
loop_
_entity.id
_entity.type
_entity.pdbx_description
1 polymer ?
#
loop_
_entity_poly.entity_id
_entity_poly.type
_entity_poly.pdbx_seq_one_letter_code
_entity_poly.pdbx_strand_id
1 'polypeptide(L)'
;MRRARFWLAAAGLGGVLLCTSFSPSQTQTRVAATYKMEPVAETRLIMEGITKPNFDGLTKLLKQQPTEADSWTFARGQALVVAETGNLLMLRPPKTKAAQDVWLARAAEVREAGVKVARAAGTKNYAEARVALTEMVNACNRCHSGFAVKTRLTVADEGDK
;
A
#
# COMPACT_ATOMS: atom_id res chain seq x y z
N MET A 1 66.28 63.98 8.25
CA MET A 1 66.55 64.21 6.81
C MET A 1 66.61 62.87 6.09
N ARG A 2 66.27 62.83 4.77
CA ARG A 2 66.63 61.80 3.75
C ARG A 2 66.41 60.30 4.12
N ARG A 3 65.52 59.60 3.41
CA ARG A 3 65.80 58.72 2.23
C ARG A 3 66.83 57.59 2.49
N ALA A 4 66.72 56.34 2.00
CA ALA A 4 65.64 55.45 1.52
C ALA A 4 66.32 54.30 0.71
N ARG A 5 65.70 53.10 0.63
CA ARG A 5 66.06 51.97 -0.30
C ARG A 5 67.46 51.34 -0.03
N PHE A 6 67.82 50.09 -0.39
CA PHE A 6 67.29 48.93 -1.14
C PHE A 6 68.06 47.66 -0.63
N TRP A 7 67.80 46.35 -0.91
CA TRP A 7 66.83 45.64 -1.77
C TRP A 7 66.57 44.15 -1.32
N LEU A 8 66.15 43.32 -2.29
CA LEU A 8 66.12 41.83 -2.45
C LEU A 8 67.23 40.97 -1.78
N ALA A 9 67.17 39.62 -1.72
CA ALA A 9 66.08 38.62 -1.67
C ALA A 9 66.65 37.17 -1.59
N ALA A 10 66.03 36.27 -0.80
CA ALA A 10 66.17 34.80 -0.88
C ALA A 10 64.93 34.18 -0.19
N ALA A 11 64.10 33.34 -0.83
CA ALA A 11 64.34 32.02 -1.43
C ALA A 11 64.39 30.88 -0.37
N GLY A 12 63.23 30.25 -0.13
CA GLY A 12 63.08 29.00 0.63
C GLY A 12 62.01 28.12 -0.03
N LEU A 13 62.29 26.83 -0.23
CA LEU A 13 61.46 25.94 -1.06
C LEU A 13 60.25 25.39 -0.30
N GLY A 14 59.05 25.66 -0.79
CA GLY A 14 57.82 25.00 -0.37
C GLY A 14 57.44 23.84 -1.30
N GLY A 15 58.01 22.65 -1.06
CA GLY A 15 57.72 21.45 -1.86
C GLY A 15 56.40 20.78 -1.47
N VAL A 16 55.29 21.12 -2.15
CA VAL A 16 53.97 20.51 -1.92
C VAL A 16 53.84 19.20 -2.70
N LEU A 17 53.86 18.06 -2.01
CA LEU A 17 53.48 16.76 -2.60
C LEU A 17 51.95 16.69 -2.74
N LEU A 18 51.46 16.82 -3.98
CA LEU A 18 50.08 16.55 -4.36
C LEU A 18 49.89 15.07 -4.71
N CYS A 19 49.52 14.26 -3.73
CA CYS A 19 49.13 12.85 -3.94
C CYS A 19 47.74 12.79 -4.60
N THR A 20 47.69 12.75 -5.94
CA THR A 20 46.47 12.64 -6.72
C THR A 20 45.95 11.19 -6.77
N SER A 21 45.11 10.82 -5.81
CA SER A 21 44.44 9.52 -5.76
C SER A 21 43.46 9.32 -6.93
N PHE A 22 43.94 8.76 -8.03
CA PHE A 22 43.12 8.27 -9.14
C PHE A 22 42.34 7.01 -8.73
N SER A 23 41.17 7.19 -8.11
CA SER A 23 40.20 6.11 -7.95
C SER A 23 39.58 5.75 -9.31
N PRO A 24 39.77 4.55 -9.86
CA PRO A 24 39.11 4.14 -11.10
C PRO A 24 37.62 3.97 -10.82
N SER A 25 36.81 4.92 -11.30
CA SER A 25 35.35 4.84 -11.16
C SER A 25 34.82 3.67 -11.99
N GLN A 26 34.57 2.53 -11.35
CA GLN A 26 33.91 1.40 -11.99
C GLN A 26 32.46 1.78 -12.25
N THR A 27 32.16 2.16 -13.50
CA THR A 27 30.79 2.32 -14.01
C THR A 27 30.10 0.95 -14.01
N GLN A 28 29.59 0.54 -12.85
CA GLN A 28 28.85 -0.70 -12.70
C GLN A 28 27.53 -0.57 -13.46
N THR A 29 27.45 -1.18 -14.65
CA THR A 29 26.26 -1.19 -15.50
C THR A 29 25.09 -1.83 -14.77
N ARG A 30 24.29 -1.00 -14.10
CA ARG A 30 23.15 -1.44 -13.29
C ARG A 30 22.02 -1.87 -14.21
N VAL A 31 22.01 -3.15 -14.58
CA VAL A 31 20.92 -3.76 -15.35
C VAL A 31 19.62 -3.55 -14.57
N ALA A 32 18.74 -2.70 -15.11
CA ALA A 32 17.45 -2.40 -14.50
C ALA A 32 16.51 -3.58 -14.67
N ALA A 33 16.43 -4.44 -13.66
CA ALA A 33 15.49 -5.56 -13.63
C ALA A 33 14.04 -5.05 -13.71
N THR A 34 13.35 -5.37 -14.80
CA THR A 34 11.96 -4.98 -15.07
C THR A 34 10.99 -5.94 -14.40
N TYR A 35 10.71 -5.72 -13.11
CA TYR A 35 9.72 -6.49 -12.37
C TYR A 35 8.30 -6.22 -12.90
N LYS A 36 7.64 -7.29 -13.38
CA LYS A 36 6.25 -7.27 -13.86
C LYS A 36 5.35 -7.89 -12.80
N MET A 37 4.20 -7.27 -12.54
CA MET A 37 3.16 -7.84 -11.67
C MET A 37 2.41 -8.96 -12.41
N GLU A 38 2.34 -10.16 -11.82
CA GLU A 38 1.70 -11.33 -12.44
C GLU A 38 0.64 -12.00 -11.52
N PRO A 39 -0.47 -12.52 -12.08
CA PRO A 39 -1.48 -13.25 -11.30
C PRO A 39 -0.98 -14.61 -10.77
N VAL A 40 -0.60 -14.69 -9.49
CA VAL A 40 -0.18 -15.95 -8.85
C VAL A 40 -1.35 -16.92 -8.59
N ALA A 41 -2.53 -16.41 -8.24
CA ALA A 41 -3.71 -17.21 -7.86
C ALA A 41 -4.95 -16.83 -8.69
N GLU A 42 -5.88 -17.78 -8.87
CA GLU A 42 -7.19 -17.48 -9.44
C GLU A 42 -8.04 -16.59 -8.52
N THR A 43 -9.01 -15.87 -9.09
CA THR A 43 -9.95 -15.00 -8.36
C THR A 43 -10.60 -15.68 -7.16
N ARG A 44 -11.01 -16.94 -7.32
CA ARG A 44 -11.67 -17.72 -6.26
C ARG A 44 -10.73 -17.92 -5.05
N LEU A 45 -9.47 -18.29 -5.28
CA LEU A 45 -8.49 -18.48 -4.22
C LEU A 45 -8.13 -17.18 -3.49
N ILE A 46 -8.17 -16.03 -4.18
CA ILE A 46 -8.06 -14.72 -3.51
C ILE A 46 -9.27 -14.49 -2.61
N MET A 47 -10.48 -14.70 -3.14
CA MET A 47 -11.71 -14.47 -2.39
C MET A 47 -11.83 -15.39 -1.17
N GLU A 48 -11.60 -16.68 -1.33
CA GLU A 48 -11.75 -17.69 -0.28
C GLU A 48 -10.57 -17.71 0.69
N GLY A 49 -9.34 -17.59 0.19
CA GLY A 49 -8.11 -17.72 1.00
C GLY A 49 -7.54 -16.41 1.57
N ILE A 50 -7.92 -15.25 1.02
CA ILE A 50 -7.41 -13.94 1.45
C ILE A 50 -8.56 -13.01 1.87
N THR A 51 -9.45 -12.64 0.94
CA THR A 51 -10.47 -11.63 1.19
C THR A 51 -11.45 -12.05 2.29
N LYS A 52 -12.02 -13.26 2.22
CA LYS A 52 -13.02 -13.73 3.17
C LYS A 52 -12.51 -13.85 4.60
N PRO A 53 -11.40 -14.56 4.93
CA PRO A 53 -10.96 -14.68 6.32
C PRO A 53 -10.61 -13.32 6.94
N ASN A 54 -10.04 -12.39 6.16
CA ASN A 54 -9.75 -11.04 6.65
C ASN A 54 -11.03 -10.20 6.84
N PHE A 55 -12.01 -10.34 5.95
CA PHE A 55 -13.32 -9.70 6.10
C PHE A 55 -14.13 -10.28 7.29
N ASP A 56 -14.13 -11.60 7.48
CA ASP A 56 -14.76 -12.29 8.61
C ASP A 56 -14.12 -11.84 9.94
N GLY A 57 -12.79 -11.77 10.01
CA GLY A 57 -12.05 -11.28 11.17
C GLY A 57 -12.34 -9.81 11.48
N LEU A 58 -12.37 -8.97 10.45
CA LEU A 58 -12.70 -7.54 10.54
C LEU A 58 -14.14 -7.29 11.02
N THR A 59 -15.13 -7.97 10.43
CA THR A 59 -16.54 -7.84 10.80
C THR A 59 -16.82 -8.39 12.19
N LYS A 60 -16.23 -9.52 12.56
CA LYS A 60 -16.33 -10.07 13.92
C LYS A 60 -15.75 -9.11 14.96
N LEU A 61 -14.59 -8.52 14.68
CA LEU A 61 -13.92 -7.62 15.61
C LEU A 61 -14.63 -6.27 15.75
N LEU A 62 -15.06 -5.67 14.64
CA LEU A 62 -15.84 -4.42 14.62
C LEU A 62 -17.34 -4.66 14.88
N LYS A 63 -17.73 -5.81 15.43
CA LYS A 63 -19.12 -6.07 15.89
C LYS A 63 -19.44 -5.26 17.15
N GLN A 64 -18.44 -4.96 17.96
CA GLN A 64 -18.49 -4.12 19.16
C GLN A 64 -17.30 -3.14 19.12
N GLN A 65 -17.30 -2.10 19.97
CA GLN A 65 -16.18 -1.16 20.03
C GLN A 65 -14.93 -1.85 20.64
N PRO A 66 -13.79 -1.92 19.92
CA PRO A 66 -12.57 -2.47 20.50
C PRO A 66 -12.00 -1.55 21.59
N THR A 67 -11.72 -2.13 22.77
CA THR A 67 -11.02 -1.46 23.87
C THR A 67 -9.51 -1.42 23.63
N GLU A 68 -8.93 -2.56 23.24
CA GLU A 68 -7.48 -2.74 23.19
C GLU A 68 -6.82 -2.12 21.96
N ALA A 69 -5.62 -1.56 22.15
CA ALA A 69 -4.85 -0.95 21.08
C ALA A 69 -4.50 -1.96 19.95
N ASP A 70 -4.18 -3.20 20.32
CA ASP A 70 -3.82 -4.25 19.36
C ASP A 70 -5.02 -4.71 18.52
N SER A 71 -6.23 -4.66 19.07
CA SER A 71 -7.45 -4.89 18.30
C SER A 71 -7.63 -3.83 17.20
N TRP A 72 -7.39 -2.55 17.50
CA TRP A 72 -7.41 -1.49 16.48
C TRP A 72 -6.34 -1.69 15.40
N THR A 73 -5.13 -2.10 15.79
CA THR A 73 -4.05 -2.47 14.87
C THR A 73 -4.46 -3.65 13.98
N PHE A 74 -5.08 -4.68 14.55
CA PHE A 74 -5.57 -5.84 13.81
C PHE A 74 -6.68 -5.46 12.83
N ALA A 75 -7.70 -4.70 13.24
CA ALA A 75 -8.78 -4.25 12.36
C ALA A 75 -8.23 -3.44 11.17
N ARG A 76 -7.27 -2.54 11.41
CA ARG A 76 -6.56 -1.81 10.34
C ARG A 76 -5.81 -2.76 9.42
N GLY A 77 -5.10 -3.76 9.95
CA GLY A 77 -4.39 -4.77 9.16
C GLY A 77 -5.32 -5.59 8.27
N GLN A 78 -6.40 -6.15 8.81
CA GLN A 78 -7.40 -6.91 8.05
C GLN A 78 -8.03 -6.06 6.93
N ALA A 79 -8.39 -4.80 7.23
CA ALA A 79 -8.95 -3.87 6.26
C ALA A 79 -7.98 -3.55 5.11
N LEU A 80 -6.67 -3.42 5.39
CA LEU A 80 -5.63 -3.24 4.37
C LEU A 80 -5.43 -4.49 3.51
N VAL A 81 -5.48 -5.69 4.10
CA VAL A 81 -5.41 -6.94 3.31
C VAL A 81 -6.61 -7.03 2.37
N VAL A 82 -7.84 -6.74 2.84
CA VAL A 82 -9.02 -6.66 1.96
C VAL A 82 -8.83 -5.60 0.87
N ALA A 83 -8.29 -4.41 1.21
CA ALA A 83 -8.04 -3.35 0.23
C ALA A 83 -7.07 -3.79 -0.89
N GLU A 84 -5.96 -4.46 -0.54
CA GLU A 84 -4.99 -4.97 -1.51
C GLU A 84 -5.56 -6.09 -2.39
N THR A 85 -6.58 -6.84 -1.93
CA THR A 85 -7.27 -7.77 -2.85
C THR A 85 -7.94 -7.05 -4.02
N GLY A 86 -8.34 -5.78 -3.86
CA GLY A 86 -8.76 -4.91 -4.98
C GLY A 86 -7.66 -4.72 -6.04
N ASN A 87 -6.43 -4.41 -5.62
CA ASN A 87 -5.27 -4.33 -6.53
C ASN A 87 -4.97 -5.69 -7.18
N LEU A 88 -5.06 -6.80 -6.42
CA LEU A 88 -4.87 -8.14 -6.98
C LEU A 88 -5.92 -8.45 -8.08
N LEU A 89 -7.20 -8.12 -7.87
CA LEU A 89 -8.26 -8.36 -8.85
C LEU A 89 -8.00 -7.60 -10.17
N MET A 90 -7.45 -6.39 -10.13
CA MET A 90 -7.12 -5.62 -11.34
C MET A 90 -6.09 -6.32 -12.25
N LEU A 91 -5.24 -7.21 -11.71
CA LEU A 91 -4.28 -7.98 -12.51
C LEU A 91 -4.93 -9.14 -13.29
N ARG A 92 -6.19 -9.52 -13.00
CA ARG A 92 -6.88 -10.67 -13.64
C ARG A 92 -8.32 -10.33 -14.10
N PRO A 93 -8.50 -9.34 -14.98
CA PRO A 93 -9.83 -8.92 -15.42
C PRO A 93 -10.44 -9.89 -16.45
N PRO A 94 -11.76 -9.85 -16.69
CA PRO A 94 -12.44 -10.67 -17.70
C PRO A 94 -11.90 -10.51 -19.14
N LYS A 95 -12.25 -11.44 -20.03
CA LYS A 95 -11.78 -11.39 -21.44
C LYS A 95 -12.44 -10.32 -22.30
N THR A 96 -13.66 -9.88 -21.98
CA THR A 96 -14.41 -8.91 -22.80
C THR A 96 -14.29 -7.49 -22.25
N LYS A 97 -13.99 -6.51 -23.10
CA LYS A 97 -13.71 -5.11 -22.71
C LYS A 97 -14.79 -4.49 -21.81
N ALA A 98 -16.07 -4.66 -22.15
CA ALA A 98 -17.17 -4.17 -21.32
C ALA A 98 -17.18 -4.75 -19.89
N ALA A 99 -16.80 -6.02 -19.73
CA ALA A 99 -16.66 -6.65 -18.42
C ALA A 99 -15.35 -6.25 -17.71
N GLN A 100 -14.27 -5.93 -18.45
CA GLN A 100 -13.03 -5.38 -17.88
C GLN A 100 -13.27 -4.03 -17.21
N ASP A 101 -13.97 -3.11 -17.88
CA ASP A 101 -14.15 -1.75 -17.35
C ASP A 101 -15.03 -1.75 -16.09
N VAL A 102 -16.09 -2.56 -16.07
CA VAL A 102 -16.89 -2.81 -14.85
C VAL A 102 -16.05 -3.48 -13.76
N TRP A 103 -15.24 -4.49 -14.10
CA TRP A 103 -14.39 -5.21 -13.15
C TRP A 103 -13.36 -4.30 -12.48
N LEU A 104 -12.65 -3.49 -13.26
CA LEU A 104 -11.65 -2.55 -12.76
C LEU A 104 -12.30 -1.48 -11.86
N ALA A 105 -13.49 -0.98 -12.22
CA ALA A 105 -14.24 -0.07 -11.36
C ALA A 105 -14.64 -0.71 -10.02
N ARG A 106 -15.21 -1.93 -10.01
CA ARG A 106 -15.60 -2.58 -8.75
C ARG A 106 -14.39 -2.99 -7.89
N ALA A 107 -13.27 -3.36 -8.51
CA ALA A 107 -12.02 -3.62 -7.82
C ALA A 107 -11.44 -2.35 -7.16
N ALA A 108 -11.60 -1.17 -7.79
CA ALA A 108 -11.23 0.12 -7.23
C ALA A 108 -12.10 0.47 -6.00
N GLU A 109 -13.43 0.31 -6.12
CA GLU A 109 -14.37 0.55 -5.03
C GLU A 109 -14.09 -0.30 -3.79
N VAL A 110 -13.77 -1.60 -3.96
CA VAL A 110 -13.40 -2.50 -2.85
C VAL A 110 -12.12 -2.05 -2.16
N ARG A 111 -11.09 -1.67 -2.94
CA ARG A 111 -9.84 -1.11 -2.40
C ARG A 111 -10.10 0.18 -1.61
N GLU A 112 -10.86 1.11 -2.17
CA GLU A 112 -11.09 2.42 -1.57
C GLU A 112 -11.95 2.33 -0.30
N ALA A 113 -12.96 1.46 -0.26
CA ALA A 113 -13.70 1.18 0.97
C ALA A 113 -12.82 0.49 2.03
N GLY A 114 -11.92 -0.42 1.64
CA GLY A 114 -10.92 -1.00 2.54
C GLY A 114 -9.96 0.05 3.13
N VAL A 115 -9.50 1.01 2.31
CA VAL A 115 -8.70 2.14 2.78
C VAL A 115 -9.48 3.04 3.75
N LYS A 116 -10.80 3.24 3.56
CA LYS A 116 -11.63 3.98 4.54
C LYS A 116 -11.67 3.27 5.89
N VAL A 117 -11.98 1.97 5.93
CA VAL A 117 -12.00 1.21 7.20
C VAL A 117 -10.62 1.21 7.86
N ALA A 118 -9.55 1.04 7.09
CA ALA A 118 -8.17 1.08 7.60
C ALA A 118 -7.77 2.45 8.20
N ARG A 119 -8.29 3.56 7.65
CA ARG A 119 -8.10 4.90 8.20
C ARG A 119 -8.85 5.09 9.52
N ALA A 120 -10.14 4.78 9.55
CA ALA A 120 -10.98 4.89 10.75
C ALA A 120 -10.50 3.99 11.90
N ALA A 121 -10.06 2.77 11.58
CA ALA A 121 -9.42 1.88 12.56
C ALA A 121 -8.05 2.44 13.03
N GLY A 122 -7.30 3.08 12.14
CA GLY A 122 -6.04 3.76 12.46
C GLY A 122 -6.19 4.98 13.37
N THR A 123 -7.34 5.65 13.36
CA THR A 123 -7.71 6.74 14.29
C THR A 123 -8.53 6.28 15.50
N LYS A 124 -8.81 4.97 15.61
CA LYS A 124 -9.69 4.35 16.62
C LYS A 124 -11.13 4.89 16.63
N ASN A 125 -11.62 5.41 15.50
CA ASN A 125 -12.95 5.98 15.37
C ASN A 125 -13.98 4.87 15.07
N TYR A 126 -14.65 4.35 16.11
CA TYR A 126 -15.61 3.24 15.97
C TYR A 126 -16.82 3.58 15.09
N ALA A 127 -17.39 4.77 15.23
CA ALA A 127 -18.55 5.18 14.43
C ALA A 127 -18.19 5.25 12.93
N GLU A 128 -17.07 5.89 12.59
CA GLU A 128 -16.57 5.95 11.21
C GLU A 128 -16.16 4.56 10.68
N ALA A 129 -15.57 3.70 11.52
CA ALA A 129 -15.20 2.34 11.13
C ALA A 129 -16.43 1.47 10.83
N ARG A 130 -17.52 1.57 11.61
CA ARG A 130 -18.80 0.90 11.30
C ARG A 130 -19.42 1.41 10.00
N VAL A 131 -19.42 2.73 9.77
CA VAL A 131 -19.94 3.32 8.51
C VAL A 131 -19.12 2.85 7.31
N ALA A 132 -17.79 2.93 7.38
CA ALA A 132 -16.90 2.48 6.31
C ALA A 132 -16.99 0.95 6.06
N LEU A 133 -17.28 0.16 7.09
CA LEU A 133 -17.49 -1.29 6.96
C LEU A 133 -18.79 -1.60 6.20
N THR A 134 -19.87 -0.84 6.44
CA THR A 134 -21.09 -0.89 5.64
C THR A 134 -20.84 -0.47 4.18
N GLU A 135 -20.01 0.54 3.93
CA GLU A 135 -19.60 0.89 2.57
C GLU A 135 -18.79 -0.23 1.88
N MET A 136 -17.89 -0.89 2.59
CA MET A 136 -17.11 -2.05 2.11
C MET A 136 -18.04 -3.20 1.73
N VAL A 137 -18.98 -3.58 2.60
CA VAL A 137 -20.01 -4.59 2.33
C VAL A 137 -20.79 -4.24 1.05
N ASN A 138 -21.15 -2.97 0.88
CA ASN A 138 -21.85 -2.50 -0.31
C ASN A 138 -20.96 -2.53 -1.57
N ALA A 139 -19.66 -2.26 -1.48
CA ALA A 139 -18.72 -2.39 -2.60
C ALA A 139 -18.56 -3.87 -3.03
N CYS A 140 -18.37 -4.78 -2.08
CA CYS A 140 -18.33 -6.22 -2.33
C CYS A 140 -19.63 -6.70 -2.98
N ASN A 141 -20.79 -6.32 -2.43
CA ASN A 141 -22.10 -6.69 -2.98
C ASN A 141 -22.33 -6.14 -4.40
N ARG A 142 -21.87 -4.92 -4.74
CA ARG A 142 -21.93 -4.39 -6.11
C ARG A 142 -21.06 -5.18 -7.08
N CYS A 143 -19.90 -5.65 -6.65
CA CYS A 143 -19.07 -6.56 -7.43
C CYS A 143 -19.77 -7.93 -7.62
N HIS A 144 -20.25 -8.52 -6.53
CA HIS A 144 -20.88 -9.84 -6.54
C HIS A 144 -22.12 -9.89 -7.45
N SER A 145 -23.04 -8.94 -7.33
CA SER A 145 -24.21 -8.83 -8.20
C SER A 145 -23.82 -8.61 -9.67
N GLY A 146 -22.81 -7.78 -9.94
CA GLY A 146 -22.33 -7.50 -11.30
C GLY A 146 -21.69 -8.70 -12.01
N PHE A 147 -21.22 -9.70 -11.25
CA PHE A 147 -20.58 -10.91 -11.77
C PHE A 147 -21.29 -12.22 -11.31
N ALA A 148 -22.59 -12.13 -10.96
CA ALA A 148 -23.46 -13.25 -10.58
C ALA A 148 -22.93 -14.17 -9.45
N VAL A 149 -22.10 -13.62 -8.54
CA VAL A 149 -21.60 -14.34 -7.36
C VAL A 149 -22.74 -14.49 -6.36
N LYS A 150 -23.08 -15.73 -5.98
CA LYS A 150 -24.22 -16.05 -5.10
C LYS A 150 -24.10 -15.48 -3.68
N THR A 151 -22.88 -15.19 -3.23
CA THR A 151 -22.60 -14.70 -1.87
C THR A 151 -23.05 -13.24 -1.72
N ARG A 152 -24.03 -12.98 -0.86
CA ARG A 152 -24.35 -11.62 -0.40
C ARG A 152 -23.78 -11.43 1.00
N LEU A 153 -23.07 -10.32 1.22
CA LEU A 153 -22.51 -9.95 2.51
C LEU A 153 -23.45 -9.01 3.27
N THR A 154 -23.44 -9.14 4.59
CA THR A 154 -23.98 -8.16 5.55
C THR A 154 -22.85 -7.68 6.45
N VAL A 155 -23.08 -6.61 7.21
CA VAL A 155 -22.28 -6.32 8.40
C VAL A 155 -22.89 -7.13 9.56
N ALA A 156 -22.07 -7.67 10.45
CA ALA A 156 -22.57 -8.27 11.68
C ALA A 156 -23.02 -7.17 12.65
N ASP A 157 -24.28 -7.20 13.05
CA ASP A 157 -24.87 -6.24 13.98
C ASP A 157 -24.90 -6.77 15.43
N GLU A 158 -25.13 -5.88 16.41
CA GLU A 158 -25.17 -6.20 17.85
C GLU A 158 -26.44 -6.96 18.26
N GLY A 159 -26.74 -8.07 17.55
CA GLY A 159 -27.90 -8.92 17.78
C GLY A 159 -27.78 -10.34 17.20
N ASP A 160 -27.15 -10.48 16.02
CA ASP A 160 -26.97 -11.79 15.36
C ASP A 160 -26.20 -12.76 16.27
N LYS A 161 -26.69 -14.00 16.43
CA LYS A 161 -26.05 -15.08 17.20
C LYS A 161 -25.84 -16.31 16.33
#